data_AF-A0A6J7GCM5-F1
#
_entry.id   AF-A0A6J7GCM5-F1
#
_cell.length_a   1.000
_cell.length_b   1.000
_cell.length_c   1.000
_cell.angle_alpha   90.00
_cell.angle_beta   90.00
_cell.angle_gamma   90.00
#
_symmetry.space_group_name_H-M   'P 1'
#
loop_
_entity.id
_entity.type
_entity.pdbx_description
1 polymer ?
#
loop_
_entity_poly.entity_id
_entity_poly.type
_entity_poly.pdbx_seq_one_letter_code
_entity_poly.pdbx_strand_id
1 'polypeptide(L)'
;MPLTSAMPLEVNDEPCVVLLSSTGLLARTAPIEPSEVDVAQRAQHDVIISACAASTRGDIGIVTTTGRVLRLSVLELPNMPPVHGVPALSAGAPVSAFLDLPSGEQALALTTLDETGGLLLVTAQGKVKRVVADSLAKPFWEVIRLDDGDHVVGAMRLDDQMAENYDIAIVTNDAQVLRFPATAVRPTGRSAGAMAGIKLNNGAAAIAGFGVDRNREAVLVTVAGSSAALPGTDAGTIKVSDFEEIPPKGRGTSGVRSHKLRSGEDILLLGWVGPGPARAGSAAGVPIELPQSLAKRNATGTPGSLPIAALGGQL
;
A
#
# COMPACT_ATOMS: atom_id res chain seq x y z
N MET A 1 57.23 4.10 -8.60
CA MET A 1 56.11 3.13 -8.73
C MET A 1 54.84 3.84 -8.30
N PRO A 2 53.85 4.05 -9.18
CA PRO A 2 52.53 4.47 -8.72
C PRO A 2 51.80 3.24 -8.18
N LEU A 3 51.32 3.33 -6.94
CA LEU A 3 50.40 2.36 -6.35
C LEU A 3 49.06 2.48 -7.10
N THR A 4 48.76 1.49 -7.92
CA THR A 4 47.42 1.29 -8.48
C THR A 4 46.51 0.95 -7.30
N SER A 5 45.77 1.95 -6.82
CA SER A 5 44.63 1.72 -5.94
C SER A 5 43.64 0.85 -6.71
N ALA A 6 43.56 -0.43 -6.35
CA ALA A 6 42.54 -1.32 -6.86
C ALA A 6 41.20 -0.77 -6.36
N MET A 7 40.37 -0.28 -7.29
CA MET A 7 38.98 0.05 -6.96
C MET A 7 38.36 -1.22 -6.36
N PRO A 8 37.75 -1.16 -5.17
CA PRO A 8 37.04 -2.30 -4.63
C PRO A 8 35.97 -2.73 -5.63
N LEU A 9 36.11 -3.94 -6.17
CA LEU A 9 35.14 -4.51 -7.12
C LEU A 9 33.82 -4.89 -6.43
N GLU A 10 33.84 -4.93 -5.10
CA GLU A 10 32.69 -5.26 -4.27
C GLU A 10 31.91 -4.01 -3.86
N VAL A 11 30.59 -4.06 -4.03
CA VAL A 11 29.69 -3.06 -3.46
C VAL A 11 29.69 -3.23 -1.95
N ASN A 12 29.95 -2.17 -1.19
CA ASN A 12 29.91 -2.19 0.27
C ASN A 12 28.50 -2.55 0.77
N ASP A 13 28.43 -3.29 1.88
CA ASP A 13 27.16 -3.54 2.57
C ASP A 13 26.80 -2.34 3.43
N GLU A 14 25.72 -1.63 3.05
CA GLU A 14 25.30 -0.38 3.70
C GLU A 14 23.79 -0.41 3.96
N PRO A 15 23.29 0.24 5.04
CA PRO A 15 21.86 0.44 5.22
C PRO A 15 21.26 1.23 4.07
N CYS A 16 20.11 0.79 3.57
CA CYS A 16 19.38 1.46 2.49
C CYS A 16 17.86 1.27 2.66
N VAL A 17 17.10 1.97 1.83
CA VAL A 17 15.64 1.82 1.74
C VAL A 17 15.29 1.41 0.31
N VAL A 18 14.50 0.36 0.19
CA VAL A 18 13.87 -0.03 -1.08
C VAL A 18 12.49 0.59 -1.17
N LEU A 19 12.15 1.11 -2.34
CA LEU A 19 10.89 1.79 -2.63
C LEU A 19 10.15 1.06 -3.76
N LEU A 20 8.83 0.98 -3.63
CA LEU A 20 7.91 0.48 -4.65
C LEU A 20 6.89 1.57 -4.99
N SER A 21 6.86 2.02 -6.25
CA SER A 21 5.85 2.96 -6.73
C SER A 21 4.56 2.24 -7.13
N SER A 22 3.46 3.00 -7.16
CA SER A 22 2.16 2.56 -7.66
C SER A 22 2.15 2.07 -9.11
N THR A 23 3.13 2.49 -9.92
CA THR A 23 3.30 2.02 -11.30
C THR A 23 4.19 0.78 -11.39
N GLY A 24 4.54 0.17 -10.26
CA GLY A 24 5.34 -1.05 -10.20
C GLY A 24 6.83 -0.84 -10.50
N LEU A 25 7.38 0.34 -10.19
CA LEU A 25 8.82 0.58 -10.28
C LEU A 25 9.48 0.34 -8.93
N LEU A 26 10.67 -0.25 -8.96
CA LEU A 26 11.54 -0.52 -7.83
C LEU A 26 12.85 0.25 -7.96
N ALA A 27 13.33 0.77 -6.84
CA ALA A 27 14.68 1.28 -6.69
C ALA A 27 15.10 1.22 -5.22
N ARG A 28 16.40 1.35 -4.98
CA ARG A 28 16.95 1.57 -3.64
C ARG A 28 17.60 2.94 -3.54
N THR A 29 17.60 3.51 -2.35
CA THR A 29 18.29 4.77 -2.05
C THR A 29 18.87 4.70 -0.63
N ALA A 30 19.74 5.66 -0.29
CA ALA A 30 20.19 5.86 1.09
C ALA A 30 18.98 6.07 2.03
N PRO A 31 19.10 5.81 3.34
CA PRO A 31 18.02 6.03 4.30
C PRO A 31 17.43 7.44 4.16
N ILE A 32 16.11 7.50 4.03
CA ILE A 32 15.37 8.77 3.86
C ILE A 32 15.10 9.32 5.26
N GLU A 33 15.59 10.52 5.53
CA GLU A 33 15.24 11.22 6.77
C GLU A 33 13.82 11.78 6.65
N PRO A 34 12.99 11.65 7.71
CA PRO A 34 11.68 12.30 7.75
C PRO A 34 11.85 13.81 7.60
N SER A 35 11.26 14.40 6.56
CA SER A 35 11.21 15.85 6.41
C SER A 35 9.85 16.36 6.86
N GLU A 36 9.84 17.35 7.76
CA GLU A 36 8.62 18.05 8.20
C GLU A 36 7.98 18.90 7.08
N VAL A 37 8.68 19.07 5.96
CA VAL A 37 8.32 19.99 4.87
C VAL A 37 7.99 19.19 3.61
N ASP A 38 6.72 18.84 3.45
CA ASP A 38 6.19 18.21 2.24
C ASP A 38 5.86 19.28 1.18
N VAL A 39 6.88 20.05 0.79
CA VAL A 39 6.77 21.11 -0.26
C VAL A 39 7.60 20.71 -1.49
N ALA A 40 7.85 19.42 -1.68
CA ALA A 40 8.50 18.96 -2.89
C ALA A 40 7.52 19.08 -4.08
N GLN A 41 8.00 19.63 -5.18
CA GLN A 41 7.27 19.61 -6.44
C GLN A 41 6.99 18.16 -6.83
N ARG A 42 5.70 17.82 -6.96
CA ARG A 42 5.26 16.48 -7.40
C ARG A 42 5.93 16.11 -8.73
N ALA A 43 6.36 14.86 -8.85
CA ALA A 43 7.09 14.35 -10.01
C ALA A 43 6.46 13.05 -10.52
N GLN A 44 6.81 12.63 -11.73
CA GLN A 44 6.29 11.36 -12.26
C GLN A 44 6.73 10.18 -11.38
N HIS A 45 5.83 9.22 -11.15
CA HIS A 45 6.06 8.03 -10.33
C HIS A 45 6.39 8.34 -8.85
N ASP A 46 5.82 9.42 -8.30
CA ASP A 46 6.02 9.85 -6.90
C ASP A 46 4.96 9.33 -5.90
N VAL A 47 4.00 8.55 -6.38
CA VAL A 47 3.09 7.80 -5.50
C VAL A 47 3.77 6.50 -5.12
N ILE A 48 4.50 6.53 -4.00
CA ILE A 48 5.11 5.35 -3.39
C ILE A 48 4.06 4.63 -2.55
N ILE A 49 3.91 3.32 -2.79
CA ILE A 49 2.91 2.49 -2.12
C ILE A 49 3.53 1.61 -1.03
N SER A 50 4.85 1.40 -1.06
CA SER A 50 5.55 0.67 -0.02
C SER A 50 7.03 1.01 0.01
N ALA A 51 7.60 1.00 1.21
CA ALA A 51 9.02 1.17 1.46
C ALA A 51 9.48 0.14 2.49
N CYS A 52 10.73 -0.32 2.37
CA CYS A 52 11.31 -1.30 3.28
C CYS A 52 12.77 -0.95 3.57
N ALA A 53 13.14 -0.93 4.84
CA ALA A 53 14.54 -0.88 5.24
C ALA A 53 15.24 -2.19 4.82
N ALA A 54 16.48 -2.08 4.36
CA ALA A 54 17.28 -3.22 3.94
C ALA A 54 18.79 -2.92 4.04
N SER A 55 19.63 -3.91 3.75
CA SER A 55 21.04 -3.70 3.46
C SER A 55 21.30 -3.90 1.96
N THR A 56 22.34 -3.25 1.42
CA THR A 56 22.65 -3.33 -0.01
C THR A 56 22.96 -4.75 -0.49
N ARG A 57 23.51 -5.62 0.38
CA ARG A 57 23.75 -7.04 0.09
C ARG A 57 22.63 -7.96 0.61
N GLY A 58 21.56 -7.39 1.17
CA GLY A 58 20.45 -8.13 1.75
C GLY A 58 19.37 -8.52 0.74
N ASP A 59 18.32 -9.11 1.28
CA ASP A 59 17.12 -9.50 0.55
C ASP A 59 15.87 -8.89 1.19
N ILE A 60 14.88 -8.61 0.35
CA ILE A 60 13.55 -8.18 0.76
C ILE A 60 12.47 -9.11 0.20
N GLY A 61 11.27 -9.01 0.74
CA GLY A 61 10.08 -9.69 0.25
C GLY A 61 9.15 -8.75 -0.50
N ILE A 62 8.59 -9.21 -1.62
CA ILE A 62 7.53 -8.54 -2.38
C ILE A 62 6.24 -9.33 -2.21
N VAL A 63 5.26 -8.74 -1.52
CA VAL A 63 3.93 -9.30 -1.31
C VAL A 63 3.05 -9.02 -2.53
N THR A 64 2.26 -10.00 -2.96
CA THR A 64 1.50 -9.94 -4.21
C THR A 64 -0.01 -10.15 -4.01
N THR A 65 -0.81 -9.78 -5.02
CA THR A 65 -2.28 -9.98 -5.03
C THR A 65 -2.70 -11.45 -4.89
N THR A 66 -1.86 -12.39 -5.32
CA THR A 66 -2.13 -13.84 -5.21
C THR A 66 -1.76 -14.42 -3.84
N GLY A 67 -1.39 -13.58 -2.86
CA GLY A 67 -1.18 -14.02 -1.48
C GLY A 67 0.14 -14.75 -1.24
N ARG A 68 1.15 -14.48 -2.08
CA ARG A 68 2.53 -14.97 -1.92
C ARG A 68 3.51 -13.82 -1.76
N VAL A 69 4.66 -14.15 -1.20
CA VAL A 69 5.82 -13.25 -1.10
C VAL A 69 6.97 -13.82 -1.90
N LEU A 70 7.60 -12.95 -2.69
CA LEU A 70 8.73 -13.26 -3.57
C LEU A 70 9.99 -12.62 -2.98
N ARG A 71 11.07 -13.39 -2.85
CA ARG A 71 12.37 -12.88 -2.40
C ARG A 71 13.05 -12.14 -3.54
N LEU A 72 13.61 -10.97 -3.24
CA LEU A 72 14.38 -10.16 -4.17
C LEU A 72 15.68 -9.68 -3.54
N SER A 73 16.79 -9.87 -4.25
CA SER A 73 18.10 -9.35 -3.89
C SER A 73 18.13 -7.82 -4.07
N VAL A 74 18.51 -7.10 -3.01
CA VAL A 74 18.59 -5.64 -3.04
C VAL A 74 19.72 -5.16 -3.94
N LEU A 75 20.76 -5.97 -4.11
CA LEU A 75 21.93 -5.65 -4.91
C LEU A 75 21.58 -5.41 -6.39
N GLU A 76 20.53 -6.08 -6.89
CA GLU A 76 20.07 -6.00 -8.27
C GLU A 76 19.29 -4.71 -8.58
N LEU A 77 18.84 -4.00 -7.54
CA LEU A 77 18.01 -2.82 -7.70
C LEU A 77 18.81 -1.59 -8.14
N PRO A 78 18.24 -0.74 -9.02
CA PRO A 78 18.81 0.56 -9.36
C PRO A 78 19.06 1.38 -8.10
N ASN A 79 20.30 1.86 -7.95
CA ASN A 79 20.66 2.75 -6.86
C ASN A 79 20.37 4.20 -7.27
N MET A 80 19.44 4.82 -6.57
CA MET A 80 19.12 6.23 -6.74
C MET A 80 20.00 7.10 -5.82
N PRO A 81 20.32 8.33 -6.24
CA PRO A 81 20.93 9.30 -5.34
C PRO A 81 20.06 9.53 -4.10
N PRO A 82 20.64 10.04 -2.99
CA PRO A 82 19.88 10.40 -1.80
C PRO A 82 18.72 11.32 -2.15
N VAL A 83 17.54 10.98 -1.61
CA VAL A 83 16.30 11.71 -1.85
C VAL A 83 16.13 12.77 -0.77
N HIS A 84 15.90 14.01 -1.18
CA HIS A 84 15.44 15.08 -0.30
C HIS A 84 13.96 15.35 -0.58
N GLY A 85 13.10 15.13 0.42
CA GLY A 85 11.65 15.29 0.28
C GLY A 85 10.98 14.03 -0.28
N VAL A 86 10.07 14.20 -1.24
CA VAL A 86 9.23 13.10 -1.76
C VAL A 86 10.00 12.28 -2.80
N PRO A 87 10.21 10.97 -2.58
CA PRO A 87 10.83 10.11 -3.58
C PRO A 87 9.97 9.96 -4.84
N ALA A 88 10.63 9.99 -6.00
CA ALA A 88 10.03 9.70 -7.30
C ALA A 88 10.87 8.64 -8.01
N LEU A 89 10.21 7.62 -8.57
CA LEU A 89 10.89 6.46 -9.15
C LEU A 89 11.03 6.51 -10.68
N SER A 90 11.15 7.70 -11.29
CA SER A 90 11.38 7.83 -12.74
C SER A 90 12.65 7.12 -13.23
N ALA A 91 13.63 6.90 -12.34
CA ALA A 91 14.86 6.14 -12.61
C ALA A 91 14.80 4.68 -12.10
N GLY A 92 13.65 4.24 -11.58
CA GLY A 92 13.43 2.87 -11.12
C GLY A 92 13.23 1.89 -12.27
N ALA A 93 13.29 0.61 -11.95
CA ALA A 93 13.06 -0.49 -12.90
C ALA A 93 11.75 -1.22 -12.57
N PRO A 94 10.99 -1.69 -13.57
CA PRO A 94 9.73 -2.38 -13.32
C PRO A 94 9.96 -3.70 -12.55
N VAL A 95 9.02 -4.08 -11.68
CA VAL A 95 9.08 -5.34 -10.91
C VAL A 95 9.33 -6.55 -11.82
N SER A 96 8.75 -6.56 -13.01
CA SER A 96 8.90 -7.63 -14.01
C SER A 96 10.31 -7.79 -14.57
N ALA A 97 11.22 -6.84 -14.33
CA ALA A 97 12.63 -6.99 -14.68
C ALA A 97 13.38 -7.94 -13.73
N PHE A 98 12.81 -8.21 -12.55
CA PHE A 98 13.45 -9.00 -11.48
C PHE A 98 12.65 -10.24 -11.11
N LEU A 99 11.32 -10.20 -11.26
CA LEU A 99 10.42 -11.25 -10.79
C LEU A 99 9.38 -11.63 -11.85
N ASP A 100 9.15 -12.92 -11.97
CA ASP A 100 8.09 -13.47 -12.83
C ASP A 100 6.72 -13.40 -12.13
N LEU A 101 5.91 -12.45 -12.56
CA LEU A 101 4.52 -12.30 -12.14
C LEU A 101 3.58 -12.91 -13.20
N PRO A 102 2.76 -13.91 -12.86
CA PRO A 102 1.66 -14.37 -13.69
C PRO A 102 0.74 -13.24 -14.14
N SER A 103 0.04 -13.44 -15.25
CA SER A 103 -0.93 -12.46 -15.75
C SER A 103 -1.97 -12.12 -14.68
N GLY A 104 -2.14 -10.83 -14.40
CA GLY A 104 -3.06 -10.30 -13.38
C GLY A 104 -2.50 -10.28 -11.95
N GLU A 105 -1.32 -10.86 -11.71
CA GLU A 105 -0.65 -10.73 -10.41
C GLU A 105 0.08 -9.39 -10.31
N GLN A 106 -0.07 -8.70 -9.18
CA GLN A 106 0.54 -7.40 -8.93
C GLN A 106 1.29 -7.40 -7.61
N ALA A 107 2.38 -6.64 -7.54
CA ALA A 107 3.08 -6.34 -6.30
C ALA A 107 2.29 -5.30 -5.48
N LEU A 108 2.10 -5.56 -4.20
CA LEU A 108 1.32 -4.71 -3.28
C LEU A 108 2.18 -4.04 -2.21
N ALA A 109 3.16 -4.76 -1.68
CA ALA A 109 3.95 -4.29 -0.56
C ALA A 109 5.35 -4.90 -0.52
N LEU A 110 6.25 -4.20 0.16
CA LEU A 110 7.57 -4.67 0.53
C LEU A 110 7.56 -5.10 2.00
N THR A 111 8.40 -6.08 2.34
CA THR A 111 8.64 -6.52 3.72
C THR A 111 10.08 -6.94 3.92
N THR A 112 10.55 -6.91 5.17
CA THR A 112 11.80 -7.54 5.56
C THR A 112 11.62 -9.05 5.64
N LEU A 113 12.72 -9.80 5.52
CA LEU A 113 12.76 -11.27 5.62
C LEU A 113 13.35 -11.74 6.96
N ASP A 114 13.39 -10.84 7.94
CA ASP A 114 13.83 -11.07 9.31
C ASP A 114 12.62 -11.12 10.27
N GLU A 115 12.90 -11.15 11.57
CA GLU A 115 11.91 -11.16 12.66
C GLU A 115 10.98 -9.93 12.71
N THR A 116 11.31 -8.85 12.00
CA THR A 116 10.46 -7.64 11.87
C THR A 116 9.52 -7.72 10.66
N GLY A 117 9.58 -8.81 9.89
CA GLY A 117 8.84 -9.05 8.65
C GLY A 117 7.39 -9.52 8.83
N GLY A 118 6.76 -9.23 9.97
CA GLY A 118 5.34 -9.51 10.17
C GLY A 118 4.49 -8.79 9.13
N LEU A 119 3.38 -9.38 8.71
CA LEU A 119 2.52 -8.83 7.66
C LEU A 119 1.08 -8.65 8.13
N LEU A 120 0.44 -7.58 7.67
CA LEU A 120 -1.01 -7.45 7.59
C LEU A 120 -1.46 -7.69 6.14
N LEU A 121 -2.48 -8.52 5.97
CA LEU A 121 -3.13 -8.81 4.69
C LEU A 121 -4.63 -8.58 4.80
N VAL A 122 -5.23 -7.97 3.78
CA VAL A 122 -6.68 -7.80 3.61
C VAL A 122 -7.07 -8.30 2.21
N THR A 123 -8.14 -9.09 2.13
CA THR A 123 -8.61 -9.68 0.86
C THR A 123 -9.88 -9.04 0.34
N ALA A 124 -10.14 -9.18 -0.95
CA ALA A 124 -11.32 -8.66 -1.64
C ALA A 124 -12.63 -9.18 -1.04
N GLN A 125 -12.63 -10.42 -0.55
CA GLN A 125 -13.77 -11.01 0.18
C GLN A 125 -13.87 -10.55 1.66
N GLY A 126 -13.14 -9.50 2.04
CA GLY A 126 -13.26 -8.86 3.35
C GLY A 126 -12.60 -9.64 4.48
N LYS A 127 -11.68 -10.57 4.17
CA LYS A 127 -10.90 -11.27 5.19
C LYS A 127 -9.66 -10.46 5.56
N VAL A 128 -9.17 -10.69 6.77
CA VAL A 128 -7.97 -10.07 7.32
C VAL A 128 -7.07 -11.12 7.96
N LYS A 129 -5.75 -10.99 7.77
CA LYS A 129 -4.77 -11.88 8.37
C LYS A 129 -3.55 -11.09 8.83
N ARG A 130 -3.09 -11.39 10.04
CA ARG A 130 -1.73 -11.06 10.48
C ARG A 130 -0.84 -12.29 10.39
N VAL A 131 0.32 -12.14 9.78
CA VAL A 131 1.30 -13.21 9.59
C VAL A 131 2.48 -12.94 10.48
N VAL A 132 2.89 -13.94 11.27
CA VAL A 132 4.14 -13.86 12.04
C VAL A 132 5.33 -13.76 11.10
N ALA A 133 6.36 -13.02 11.51
CA ALA A 133 7.65 -13.08 10.84
C ALA A 133 8.20 -14.51 10.90
N ASP A 134 8.86 -14.94 9.83
CA ASP A 134 9.50 -16.25 9.74
C ASP A 134 10.75 -16.13 8.87
N SER A 135 11.76 -16.95 9.16
CA SER A 135 12.99 -16.99 8.37
C SER A 135 12.75 -17.71 7.04
N LEU A 136 13.30 -17.17 5.95
CA LEU A 136 12.83 -17.50 4.61
C LEU A 136 13.99 -17.88 3.67
N ALA A 137 14.18 -19.20 3.52
CA ALA A 137 15.22 -19.75 2.65
C ALA A 137 14.78 -19.93 1.19
N LYS A 138 13.46 -19.95 0.92
CA LYS A 138 12.92 -20.23 -0.43
C LYS A 138 12.79 -18.95 -1.26
N PRO A 139 12.84 -19.04 -2.61
CA PRO A 139 12.60 -17.89 -3.50
C PRO A 139 11.19 -17.30 -3.37
N PHE A 140 10.20 -18.10 -2.98
CA PHE A 140 8.85 -17.63 -2.69
C PHE A 140 8.13 -18.49 -1.66
N TRP A 141 7.07 -17.95 -1.09
CA TRP A 141 6.15 -18.67 -0.20
C TRP A 141 4.76 -18.05 -0.19
N GLU A 142 3.75 -18.88 0.04
CA GLU A 142 2.39 -18.45 0.30
C GLU A 142 2.28 -17.91 1.73
N VAL A 143 1.61 -16.77 1.90
CA VAL A 143 1.36 -16.13 3.20
C VAL A 143 -0.10 -16.18 3.62
N ILE A 144 -0.99 -16.53 2.69
CA ILE A 144 -2.42 -16.68 2.93
C ILE A 144 -2.98 -17.73 1.97
N ARG A 145 -3.84 -18.60 2.48
CA ARG A 145 -4.70 -19.43 1.64
C ARG A 145 -5.90 -18.59 1.20
N LEU A 146 -6.01 -18.34 -0.09
CA LEU A 146 -7.14 -17.64 -0.70
C LEU A 146 -8.26 -18.63 -1.04
N ASP A 147 -9.51 -18.15 -0.95
CA ASP A 147 -10.66 -18.87 -1.49
C ASP A 147 -10.78 -18.59 -2.99
N ASP A 148 -11.57 -19.38 -3.70
CA ASP A 148 -11.79 -19.20 -5.14
C ASP A 148 -12.33 -17.78 -5.42
N GLY A 149 -11.69 -17.10 -6.37
CA GLY A 149 -12.02 -15.72 -6.75
C GLY A 149 -11.62 -14.65 -5.74
N ASP A 150 -10.98 -15.01 -4.61
CA ASP A 150 -10.41 -14.03 -3.69
C ASP A 150 -9.00 -13.59 -4.13
N HIS A 151 -8.60 -12.40 -3.71
CA HIS A 151 -7.25 -11.88 -3.90
C HIS A 151 -6.94 -10.85 -2.81
N VAL A 152 -5.66 -10.61 -2.56
CA VAL A 152 -5.20 -9.60 -1.62
C VAL A 152 -5.41 -8.22 -2.24
N VAL A 153 -6.07 -7.32 -1.50
CA VAL A 153 -6.32 -5.91 -1.89
C VAL A 153 -5.57 -4.92 -1.00
N GLY A 154 -4.98 -5.40 0.09
CA GLY A 154 -4.16 -4.61 1.00
C GLY A 154 -3.09 -5.48 1.64
N ALA A 155 -1.85 -5.01 1.61
CA ALA A 155 -0.73 -5.66 2.27
C ALA A 155 0.21 -4.59 2.84
N MET A 156 0.77 -4.84 4.02
CA MET A 156 1.88 -4.03 4.54
C MET A 156 2.64 -4.79 5.62
N ARG A 157 3.87 -4.34 5.90
CA ARG A 157 4.60 -4.76 7.10
C ARG A 157 3.84 -4.31 8.34
N LEU A 158 3.57 -5.26 9.24
CA LEU A 158 2.96 -5.02 10.53
C LEU A 158 3.39 -6.14 11.49
N ASP A 159 4.43 -5.86 12.28
CA ASP A 159 4.85 -6.74 13.36
C ASP A 159 3.96 -6.57 14.61
N ASP A 160 4.21 -7.41 15.62
CA ASP A 160 3.41 -7.41 16.84
C ASP A 160 3.56 -6.14 17.68
N GLN A 161 4.73 -5.48 17.64
CA GLN A 161 4.97 -4.23 18.35
C GLN A 161 4.20 -3.08 17.69
N MET A 162 4.25 -2.98 16.35
CA MET A 162 3.47 -2.00 15.61
C MET A 162 1.97 -2.18 15.87
N ALA A 163 1.49 -3.44 15.87
CA ALA A 163 0.07 -3.74 16.01
C ALA A 163 -0.60 -3.16 17.28
N GLU A 164 0.15 -2.94 18.37
CA GLU A 164 -0.37 -2.33 19.60
C GLU A 164 -0.90 -0.90 19.37
N ASN A 165 -0.26 -0.16 18.47
CA ASN A 165 -0.57 1.24 18.18
C ASN A 165 -1.30 1.44 16.84
N TYR A 166 -1.66 0.36 16.15
CA TYR A 166 -2.27 0.43 14.82
C TYR A 166 -3.75 0.07 14.85
N ASP A 167 -4.52 0.81 14.06
CA ASP A 167 -5.86 0.40 13.62
C ASP A 167 -5.80 -0.22 12.22
N ILE A 168 -6.70 -1.15 11.94
CA ILE A 168 -6.95 -1.66 10.60
C ILE A 168 -8.16 -0.93 10.03
N ALA A 169 -8.00 -0.36 8.85
CA ALA A 169 -9.05 0.25 8.07
C ALA A 169 -9.31 -0.55 6.79
N ILE A 170 -10.56 -0.93 6.54
CA ILE A 170 -10.98 -1.66 5.32
C ILE A 170 -12.05 -0.84 4.61
N VAL A 171 -11.85 -0.56 3.33
CA VAL A 171 -12.76 0.21 2.47
C VAL A 171 -13.40 -0.72 1.44
N THR A 172 -14.70 -0.56 1.19
CA THR A 172 -15.45 -1.38 0.23
C THR A 172 -15.95 -0.58 -0.97
N ASN A 173 -16.20 -1.27 -2.07
CA ASN A 173 -16.73 -0.69 -3.29
C ASN A 173 -18.15 -0.10 -3.11
N ASP A 174 -18.95 -0.59 -2.16
CA ASP A 174 -20.28 -0.07 -1.83
C ASP A 174 -20.25 1.07 -0.79
N ALA A 175 -19.15 1.80 -0.75
CA ALA A 175 -18.98 3.00 0.05
C ALA A 175 -19.11 2.76 1.58
N GLN A 176 -18.64 1.61 2.08
CA GLN A 176 -18.41 1.42 3.52
C GLN A 176 -16.92 1.53 3.87
N VAL A 177 -16.67 1.87 5.13
CA VAL A 177 -15.35 1.75 5.75
C VAL A 177 -15.51 1.21 7.17
N LEU A 178 -14.61 0.32 7.57
CA LEU A 178 -14.54 -0.22 8.92
C LEU A 178 -13.16 0.07 9.52
N ARG A 179 -13.13 0.57 10.76
CA ARG A 179 -11.92 0.79 11.57
C ARG A 179 -12.00 -0.07 12.84
N PHE A 180 -10.95 -0.83 13.16
CA PHE A 180 -10.84 -1.59 14.40
C PHE A 180 -9.37 -1.80 14.80
N PRO A 181 -9.04 -2.02 16.09
CA PRO A 181 -7.66 -2.25 16.53
C PRO A 181 -7.00 -3.46 15.85
N ALA A 182 -5.74 -3.32 15.42
CA ALA A 182 -4.99 -4.42 14.79
C ALA A 182 -4.80 -5.63 15.73
N THR A 183 -4.77 -5.39 17.04
CA THR A 183 -4.75 -6.43 18.09
C THR A 183 -6.01 -7.31 18.12
N ALA A 184 -7.11 -6.91 17.48
CA ALA A 184 -8.30 -7.77 17.30
C ALA A 184 -8.09 -8.90 16.28
N VAL A 185 -6.94 -8.93 15.60
CA VAL A 185 -6.49 -10.00 14.70
C VAL A 185 -5.20 -10.56 15.29
N ARG A 186 -5.24 -11.81 15.76
CA ARG A 186 -4.03 -12.48 16.26
C ARG A 186 -3.08 -12.80 15.10
N PRO A 187 -1.76 -12.67 15.29
CA PRO A 187 -0.80 -13.12 14.30
C PRO A 187 -0.85 -14.66 14.21
N THR A 188 -0.69 -15.19 13.00
CA THR A 188 -0.75 -16.63 12.72
C THR A 188 0.31 -17.06 11.70
N GLY A 189 0.61 -18.35 11.66
CA GLY A 189 1.53 -18.90 10.65
C GLY A 189 1.01 -18.79 9.22
N ARG A 190 1.93 -18.95 8.26
CA ARG A 190 1.66 -18.86 6.81
C ARG A 190 0.50 -19.74 6.34
N SER A 191 0.43 -20.98 6.80
CA SER A 191 -0.59 -21.96 6.40
C SER A 191 -1.99 -21.73 6.99
N ALA A 192 -2.12 -20.82 7.96
CA ALA A 192 -3.42 -20.52 8.56
C ALA A 192 -4.35 -19.76 7.61
N GLY A 193 -5.66 -19.98 7.75
CA GLY A 193 -6.67 -19.16 7.08
C GLY A 193 -6.73 -17.74 7.64
N ALA A 194 -7.35 -16.84 6.88
CA ALA A 194 -7.66 -15.48 7.34
C ALA A 194 -8.95 -15.45 8.19
N MET A 195 -9.11 -14.39 8.98
CA MET A 195 -10.29 -14.15 9.81
C MET A 195 -11.24 -13.17 9.09
N ALA A 196 -12.52 -13.14 9.45
CA ALA A 196 -13.44 -12.11 8.95
C ALA A 196 -12.95 -10.72 9.40
N GLY A 197 -12.69 -9.81 8.45
CA GLY A 197 -12.27 -8.44 8.69
C GLY A 197 -13.46 -7.48 8.67
N ILE A 198 -14.17 -7.43 7.56
CA ILE A 198 -15.41 -6.65 7.37
C ILE A 198 -16.52 -7.55 6.84
N LYS A 199 -17.77 -7.31 7.29
CA LYS A 199 -18.94 -7.98 6.71
C LYS A 199 -19.38 -7.23 5.47
N LEU A 200 -19.19 -7.85 4.31
CA LEU A 200 -19.59 -7.30 3.02
C LEU A 200 -21.12 -7.40 2.82
N ASN A 201 -21.68 -6.39 2.17
CA ASN A 201 -23.03 -6.45 1.63
C ASN A 201 -23.05 -7.35 0.38
N ASN A 202 -24.25 -7.75 -0.05
CA ASN A 202 -24.38 -8.62 -1.23
C ASN A 202 -23.80 -7.93 -2.48
N GLY A 203 -22.88 -8.61 -3.17
CA GLY A 203 -22.17 -8.07 -4.34
C GLY A 203 -21.09 -7.04 -4.04
N ALA A 204 -20.89 -6.66 -2.77
CA ALA A 204 -19.82 -5.77 -2.37
C ALA A 204 -18.48 -6.53 -2.24
N ALA A 205 -17.38 -5.81 -2.41
CA ALA A 205 -16.02 -6.29 -2.21
C ALA A 205 -15.20 -5.24 -1.45
N ALA A 206 -14.23 -5.70 -0.65
CA ALA A 206 -13.19 -4.81 -0.15
C ALA A 206 -12.30 -4.39 -1.33
N ILE A 207 -12.01 -3.10 -1.44
CA ILE A 207 -11.15 -2.54 -2.50
C ILE A 207 -9.80 -2.10 -1.97
N ALA A 208 -9.67 -1.94 -0.64
CA ALA A 208 -8.41 -1.60 -0.01
C ALA A 208 -8.43 -1.94 1.48
N GLY A 209 -7.25 -2.16 2.06
CA GLY A 209 -7.07 -2.38 3.49
C GLY A 209 -5.69 -1.95 3.97
N PHE A 210 -5.64 -1.20 5.06
CA PHE A 210 -4.40 -0.60 5.58
C PHE A 210 -4.33 -0.70 7.10
N GLY A 211 -3.11 -0.83 7.62
CA GLY A 211 -2.78 -0.52 9.00
C GLY A 211 -2.44 0.96 9.13
N VAL A 212 -2.98 1.62 10.14
CA VAL A 212 -2.87 3.07 10.37
C VAL A 212 -2.34 3.28 11.77
N ASP A 213 -1.17 3.92 11.89
CA ASP A 213 -0.59 4.30 13.18
C ASP A 213 -1.46 5.37 13.85
N ARG A 214 -1.95 5.10 15.06
CA ARG A 214 -2.78 6.04 15.82
C ARG A 214 -2.03 7.30 16.25
N ASN A 215 -0.70 7.30 16.19
CA ASN A 215 0.13 8.45 16.57
C ASN A 215 0.42 9.38 15.38
N ARG A 216 -0.01 9.02 14.16
CA ARG A 216 0.16 9.86 12.96
C ARG A 216 -1.19 10.35 12.49
N GLU A 217 -1.23 11.60 12.03
CA GLU A 217 -2.40 12.11 11.32
C GLU A 217 -2.59 11.32 10.03
N ALA A 218 -3.81 10.84 9.82
CA ALA A 218 -4.16 10.03 8.66
C ALA A 218 -5.43 10.57 8.00
N VAL A 219 -5.59 10.26 6.72
CA VAL A 219 -6.77 10.63 5.95
C VAL A 219 -7.34 9.42 5.22
N LEU A 220 -8.66 9.46 4.98
CA LEU A 220 -9.36 8.58 4.08
C LEU A 220 -9.58 9.33 2.75
N VAL A 221 -9.04 8.78 1.67
CA VAL A 221 -9.36 9.22 0.30
C VAL A 221 -10.31 8.22 -0.34
N THR A 222 -11.37 8.72 -0.96
CA THR A 222 -12.31 7.89 -1.74
C THR A 222 -12.57 8.52 -3.10
N VAL A 223 -12.67 7.67 -4.13
CA VAL A 223 -13.05 8.07 -5.49
C VAL A 223 -14.32 7.31 -5.85
N ALA A 224 -15.43 8.03 -5.98
CA ALA A 224 -16.73 7.48 -6.37
C ALA A 224 -16.94 7.65 -7.88
N GLY A 225 -17.64 6.73 -8.52
CA GLY A 225 -17.91 6.79 -9.95
C GLY A 225 -18.99 5.81 -10.38
N SER A 226 -19.01 5.49 -11.67
CA SER A 226 -19.97 4.55 -12.25
C SER A 226 -19.33 3.21 -12.57
N SER A 227 -19.98 2.12 -12.14
CA SER A 227 -19.63 0.75 -12.50
C SER A 227 -19.81 0.45 -13.98
N ALA A 228 -20.57 1.27 -14.71
CA ALA A 228 -20.76 1.16 -16.16
C ALA A 228 -19.66 1.84 -16.97
N ALA A 229 -18.81 2.66 -16.34
CA ALA A 229 -17.69 3.29 -17.02
C ALA A 229 -16.59 2.27 -17.34
N LEU A 230 -15.83 2.52 -18.41
CA LEU A 230 -14.68 1.68 -18.73
C LEU A 230 -13.59 1.84 -17.65
N PRO A 231 -12.95 0.74 -17.21
CA PRO A 231 -11.88 0.81 -16.22
C PRO A 231 -10.81 1.86 -16.58
N GLY A 232 -10.52 2.75 -15.63
CA GLY A 232 -9.51 3.80 -15.80
C GLY A 232 -9.91 5.00 -16.65
N THR A 233 -11.20 5.12 -17.03
CA THR A 233 -11.69 6.28 -17.80
C THR A 233 -12.52 7.26 -17.00
N ASP A 234 -13.05 6.83 -15.85
CA ASP A 234 -13.87 7.68 -14.99
C ASP A 234 -12.99 8.46 -14.00
N ALA A 235 -13.06 9.79 -14.07
CA ALA A 235 -12.39 10.68 -13.12
C ALA A 235 -13.11 10.71 -11.76
N GLY A 236 -14.40 10.34 -11.74
CA GLY A 236 -15.20 10.22 -10.55
C GLY A 236 -15.35 11.50 -9.73
N THR A 237 -15.83 11.36 -8.51
CA THR A 237 -15.76 12.38 -7.48
C THR A 237 -14.84 11.95 -6.35
N ILE A 238 -13.92 12.86 -6.00
CA ILE A 238 -12.86 12.63 -5.04
C ILE A 238 -13.24 13.28 -3.73
N LYS A 239 -12.96 12.60 -2.63
CA LYS A 239 -13.13 13.14 -1.29
C LYS A 239 -11.97 12.76 -0.41
N VAL A 240 -11.46 13.74 0.34
CA VAL A 240 -10.51 13.54 1.43
C VAL A 240 -11.25 13.80 2.73
N SER A 241 -11.19 12.85 3.65
CA SER A 241 -11.79 12.93 4.99
C SER A 241 -10.71 12.68 6.03
N ASP A 242 -10.83 13.34 7.17
CA ASP A 242 -10.03 13.00 8.34
C ASP A 242 -10.28 11.53 8.75
N PHE A 243 -9.22 10.79 9.10
CA PHE A 243 -9.35 9.42 9.58
C PHE A 243 -10.19 9.32 10.85
N GLU A 244 -10.17 10.35 11.71
CA GLU A 244 -10.95 10.41 12.95
C GLU A 244 -12.46 10.55 12.72
N GLU A 245 -12.90 10.87 11.51
CA GLU A 245 -14.33 10.79 11.13
C GLU A 245 -14.84 9.33 11.03
N ILE A 246 -13.93 8.34 11.05
CA ILE A 246 -14.26 6.92 11.08
C ILE A 246 -14.33 6.44 12.53
N PRO A 247 -15.54 6.27 13.11
CA PRO A 247 -15.66 5.74 14.46
C PRO A 247 -15.14 4.30 14.51
N PRO A 248 -14.35 3.93 15.54
CA PRO A 248 -13.95 2.54 15.72
C PRO A 248 -15.18 1.66 15.99
N LYS A 249 -15.18 0.45 15.43
CA LYS A 249 -16.22 -0.57 15.59
C LYS A 249 -15.56 -1.93 15.86
N GLY A 250 -16.38 -2.96 16.06
CA GLY A 250 -15.91 -4.33 16.14
C GLY A 250 -15.49 -4.87 14.77
N ARG A 251 -14.45 -5.71 14.75
CA ARG A 251 -14.07 -6.52 13.59
C ARG A 251 -15.26 -7.39 13.14
N GLY A 252 -15.43 -7.55 11.83
CA GLY A 252 -16.50 -8.36 11.23
C GLY A 252 -17.87 -7.69 11.24
N THR A 253 -17.96 -6.41 11.59
CA THR A 253 -19.17 -5.60 11.38
C THR A 253 -19.21 -5.05 9.95
N SER A 254 -20.32 -4.46 9.53
CA SER A 254 -20.48 -3.89 8.18
C SER A 254 -19.81 -2.53 7.98
N GLY A 255 -19.17 -1.98 9.02
CA GLY A 255 -18.59 -0.64 8.96
C GLY A 255 -19.65 0.46 8.92
N VAL A 256 -19.24 1.61 8.40
CA VAL A 256 -20.03 2.84 8.31
C VAL A 256 -19.79 3.52 6.95
N ARG A 257 -20.77 4.26 6.43
CA ARG A 257 -20.71 4.87 5.08
C ARG A 257 -19.53 5.84 4.85
N SER A 258 -18.52 5.44 4.08
CA SER A 258 -17.34 6.25 3.72
C SER A 258 -17.58 7.27 2.60
N HIS A 259 -18.65 7.05 1.83
CA HIS A 259 -19.06 7.70 0.58
C HIS A 259 -20.54 8.11 0.48
N LYS A 260 -20.96 9.38 0.35
CA LYS A 260 -22.35 9.62 -0.13
C LYS A 260 -22.34 9.74 -1.64
N LEU A 261 -22.77 8.70 -2.33
CA LEU A 261 -22.82 8.65 -3.79
C LEU A 261 -23.84 9.67 -4.33
N ARG A 262 -23.48 10.35 -5.42
CA ARG A 262 -24.33 11.29 -6.18
C ARG A 262 -25.17 10.54 -7.21
N SER A 263 -26.07 11.27 -7.86
CA SER A 263 -26.78 10.74 -9.03
C SER A 263 -25.76 10.39 -10.13
N GLY A 264 -25.82 9.15 -10.62
CA GLY A 264 -24.88 8.62 -11.62
C GLY A 264 -23.69 7.86 -11.02
N GLU A 265 -23.50 7.91 -9.70
CA GLU A 265 -22.49 7.12 -8.98
C GLU A 265 -23.16 5.93 -8.30
N ASP A 266 -22.54 4.76 -8.41
CA ASP A 266 -23.04 3.51 -7.80
C ASP A 266 -21.92 2.72 -7.09
N ILE A 267 -20.66 3.15 -7.21
CA ILE A 267 -19.51 2.41 -6.70
C ILE A 267 -18.38 3.36 -6.27
N LEU A 268 -17.55 2.91 -5.32
CA LEU A 268 -16.19 3.42 -5.13
C LEU A 268 -15.24 2.72 -6.10
N LEU A 269 -14.61 3.52 -6.96
CA LEU A 269 -13.56 3.09 -7.88
C LEU A 269 -12.26 2.82 -7.12
N LEU A 270 -11.93 3.67 -6.13
CA LEU A 270 -10.72 3.57 -5.32
C LEU A 270 -10.96 4.04 -3.88
N GLY A 271 -10.17 3.50 -2.96
CA GLY A 271 -10.11 3.91 -1.57
C GLY A 271 -8.69 3.80 -1.04
N TRP A 272 -8.28 4.74 -0.19
CA TRP A 272 -6.98 4.70 0.48
C TRP A 272 -7.08 5.29 1.88
N VAL A 273 -6.34 4.71 2.82
CA VAL A 273 -6.21 5.23 4.18
C VAL A 273 -4.75 5.18 4.58
N GLY A 274 -4.22 6.30 5.09
CA GLY A 274 -2.85 6.37 5.55
C GLY A 274 -2.42 7.78 5.91
N PRO A 275 -1.13 7.98 6.22
CA PRO A 275 -0.61 9.26 6.69
C PRO A 275 -0.65 10.34 5.60
N GLY A 276 -1.16 11.51 5.97
CA GLY A 276 -1.21 12.67 5.08
C GLY A 276 0.16 13.34 4.88
N PRO A 277 0.30 14.23 3.87
CA PRO A 277 -0.68 14.49 2.81
C PRO A 277 -0.80 13.32 1.84
N ALA A 278 -2.03 13.01 1.43
CA ALA A 278 -2.28 11.99 0.42
C ALA A 278 -1.81 12.45 -0.97
N ARG A 279 -1.42 11.50 -1.80
CA ARG A 279 -0.97 11.69 -3.18
C ARG A 279 -1.78 10.80 -4.11
N ALA A 280 -2.11 11.32 -5.28
CA ALA A 280 -2.74 10.57 -6.36
C ALA A 280 -1.88 10.59 -7.62
N GLY A 281 -2.01 9.55 -8.43
CA GLY A 281 -1.33 9.40 -9.71
C GLY A 281 -2.18 8.68 -10.74
N SER A 282 -1.96 9.02 -12.01
CA SER A 282 -2.54 8.30 -13.15
C SER A 282 -1.85 6.95 -13.36
N ALA A 283 -2.38 6.12 -14.27
CA ALA A 283 -1.75 4.84 -14.63
C ALA A 283 -0.34 5.01 -15.23
N ALA A 284 -0.05 6.18 -15.81
CA ALA A 284 1.28 6.55 -16.33
C ALA A 284 2.18 7.18 -15.25
N GLY A 285 1.74 7.20 -13.98
CA GLY A 285 2.49 7.78 -12.87
C GLY A 285 2.49 9.31 -12.83
N VAL A 286 1.64 9.98 -13.63
CA VAL A 286 1.56 11.44 -13.62
C VAL A 286 0.81 11.89 -12.37
N PRO A 287 1.33 12.84 -11.57
CA PRO A 287 0.64 13.39 -10.41
C PRO A 287 -0.75 13.93 -10.74
N ILE A 288 -1.72 13.60 -9.91
CA ILE A 288 -3.07 14.15 -9.95
C ILE A 288 -3.31 14.92 -8.64
N GLU A 289 -3.93 16.09 -8.77
CA GLU A 289 -4.26 16.93 -7.62
C GLU A 289 -5.48 16.37 -6.86
N LEU A 290 -5.37 16.35 -5.53
CA LEU A 290 -6.45 15.95 -4.64
C LEU A 290 -7.11 17.19 -4.02
N PRO A 291 -8.40 17.09 -3.61
CA PRO A 291 -9.04 18.15 -2.86
C PRO A 291 -8.24 18.53 -1.62
N GLN A 292 -7.94 19.83 -1.45
CA GLN A 292 -7.12 20.32 -0.34
C GLN A 292 -7.91 20.43 0.97
N SER A 293 -9.25 20.53 0.91
CA SER A 293 -10.11 20.63 2.07
C SER A 293 -10.63 19.27 2.51
N LEU A 294 -10.62 19.04 3.83
CA LEU A 294 -11.24 17.87 4.43
C LEU A 294 -12.76 18.01 4.41
N ALA A 295 -13.44 16.92 4.08
CA ALA A 295 -14.89 16.80 4.11
C ALA A 295 -15.33 15.71 5.10
N LYS A 296 -16.57 15.82 5.60
CA LYS A 296 -17.17 14.77 6.42
C LYS A 296 -17.17 13.42 5.71
N ARG A 297 -16.93 12.34 6.45
CA ARG A 297 -16.88 10.98 5.89
C ARG A 297 -18.16 10.61 5.13
N ASN A 298 -19.32 11.05 5.56
CA ASN A 298 -20.60 10.79 4.86
C ASN A 298 -21.00 11.87 3.86
N ALA A 299 -20.10 12.78 3.47
CA ALA A 299 -20.33 13.75 2.40
C ALA A 299 -20.11 13.14 1.00
N THR A 300 -20.53 13.88 -0.03
CA THR A 300 -20.22 13.61 -1.43
C THR A 300 -18.83 14.16 -1.78
N GLY A 301 -18.14 13.60 -2.77
CA GLY A 301 -16.88 14.15 -3.28
C GLY A 301 -17.04 15.36 -4.19
N THR A 302 -15.93 15.92 -4.65
CA THR A 302 -15.85 16.96 -5.70
C THR A 302 -15.39 16.32 -7.01
N PRO A 303 -15.84 16.80 -8.18
CA PRO A 303 -15.43 16.23 -9.47
C PRO A 303 -13.90 16.16 -9.63
N GLY A 304 -13.40 14.99 -10.02
CA GLY A 304 -12.00 14.79 -10.40
C GLY A 304 -11.69 15.35 -11.79
N SER A 305 -10.45 15.77 -12.02
CA SER A 305 -10.00 16.27 -13.32
C SER A 305 -9.54 15.15 -14.26
N LEU A 306 -8.99 14.06 -13.70
CA LEU A 306 -8.43 12.92 -14.43
C LEU A 306 -8.71 11.61 -13.66
N PRO A 307 -8.79 10.47 -14.36
CA PRO A 307 -8.85 9.16 -13.72
C PRO A 307 -7.63 8.89 -12.83
N ILE A 308 -7.89 8.58 -11.57
CA ILE A 308 -6.88 8.16 -10.60
C ILE A 308 -6.69 6.66 -10.73
N ALA A 309 -5.44 6.21 -10.85
CA ALA A 309 -5.11 4.78 -10.84
C ALA A 309 -4.57 4.32 -9.49
N ALA A 310 -3.96 5.22 -8.72
CA ALA A 310 -3.39 4.90 -7.43
C ALA A 310 -3.38 6.07 -6.46
N LEU A 311 -3.37 5.70 -5.18
CA LEU A 311 -3.33 6.59 -4.03
C LEU A 311 -2.20 6.14 -3.10
N GLY A 312 -1.56 7.09 -2.46
CA GLY A 312 -0.49 6.88 -1.49
C GLY A 312 -0.36 8.08 -0.56
N GLY A 313 0.67 8.10 0.26
CA GLY A 313 0.89 9.19 1.22
C GLY A 313 2.34 9.26 1.64
N GLN A 314 2.58 9.79 2.83
CA GLN A 314 3.91 9.74 3.43
C GLN A 314 4.31 8.30 3.77
N LEU A 315 5.61 8.03 3.76
CA LEU A 315 6.19 6.75 4.17
C LEU A 315 6.22 6.63 5.70
#